data_AF-A0A0R2SUZ4-F1
#
_entry.id   AF-A0A0R2SUZ4-F1
#
_cell.length_a   1.000
_cell.length_b   1.000
_cell.length_c   1.000
_cell.angle_alpha   90.00
_cell.angle_beta   90.00
_cell.angle_gamma   90.00
#
_symmetry.space_group_name_H-M   'P 1'
#
loop_
_entity.id
_entity.type
_entity.pdbx_description
1 polymer ?
#
loop_
_entity_poly.entity_id
_entity_poly.type
_entity_poly.pdbx_seq_one_letter_code
_entity_poly.pdbx_strand_id
1 'polypeptide(L)'
;MNTLTLYSPTRYRLIRRSQSRDSGFTLIEIMVVIVIIGILALIAVPQYNVFAQRAEFTELVSAAAPLRTSVEIAIQTRGPADLDALDGGAVAAMGIPATVVAAASVHGSLVANGVITMTWQADGSPLAGITYTLTPNGIVPPVAWVVGGTCVAANFC
;
A
#
# COMPACT_ATOMS: atom_id res chain seq x y z
N MET A 1 28.11 37.01 -92.38
CA MET A 1 27.43 35.70 -92.27
C MET A 1 27.43 35.30 -90.81
N ASN A 2 26.29 35.45 -90.13
CA ASN A 2 26.16 35.27 -88.68
C ASN A 2 25.38 33.96 -88.44
N THR A 3 26.04 32.93 -87.90
CA THR A 3 25.44 31.62 -87.67
C THR A 3 24.74 31.60 -86.31
N LEU A 4 23.41 31.54 -86.35
CA LEU A 4 22.55 31.34 -85.17
C LEU A 4 22.75 29.91 -84.63
N THR A 5 23.31 29.81 -83.43
CA THR A 5 23.32 28.56 -82.65
C THR A 5 21.97 28.36 -81.98
N LEU A 6 21.34 27.23 -82.27
CA LEU A 6 20.01 26.85 -81.75
C LEU A 6 20.10 26.49 -80.26
N TYR A 7 19.36 27.22 -79.42
CA TYR A 7 19.16 26.92 -77.99
C TYR A 7 18.08 25.84 -77.84
N SER A 8 18.46 24.71 -77.24
CA SER A 8 17.56 23.61 -76.86
C SER A 8 16.72 24.00 -75.63
N PRO A 9 15.38 23.82 -75.63
CA PRO A 9 14.60 24.06 -74.43
C PRO A 9 14.70 22.85 -73.49
N THR A 10 15.28 23.07 -72.31
CA THR A 10 15.20 22.15 -71.16
C THR A 10 13.73 22.00 -70.73
N ARG A 11 13.19 20.78 -70.80
CA ARG A 11 11.84 20.46 -70.31
C ARG A 11 11.84 20.46 -68.78
N TYR A 12 11.15 21.40 -68.16
CA TYR A 12 10.91 21.39 -66.73
C TYR A 12 9.90 20.26 -66.40
N ARG A 13 10.34 19.26 -65.63
CA ARG A 13 9.47 18.19 -65.13
C ARG A 13 8.78 18.71 -63.87
N LEU A 14 7.51 19.08 -63.96
CA LEU A 14 6.70 19.45 -62.79
C LEU A 14 6.55 18.23 -61.87
N ILE A 15 7.23 18.27 -60.72
CA ILE A 15 7.04 17.29 -59.65
C ILE A 15 5.69 17.60 -59.00
N ARG A 16 4.66 16.81 -59.33
CA ARG A 16 3.36 16.87 -58.68
C ARG A 16 3.50 16.27 -57.27
N ARG A 17 3.59 17.12 -56.25
CA ARG A 17 3.61 16.70 -54.84
C ARG A 17 2.24 16.08 -54.53
N SER A 18 2.21 14.75 -54.38
CA SER A 18 1.05 14.04 -53.82
C SER A 18 0.85 14.54 -52.39
N GLN A 19 -0.22 15.30 -52.15
CA GLN A 19 -0.56 15.79 -50.82
C GLN A 19 -1.14 14.61 -50.04
N SER A 20 -0.29 13.93 -49.25
CA SER A 20 -0.73 12.99 -48.23
C SER A 20 -1.70 13.74 -47.32
N ARG A 21 -2.94 13.28 -47.21
CA ARG A 21 -3.87 13.78 -46.20
C ARG A 21 -3.39 13.25 -44.86
N ASP A 22 -2.57 14.02 -44.17
CA ASP A 22 -2.23 13.73 -42.78
C ASP A 22 -3.52 13.88 -41.96
N SER A 23 -4.16 12.75 -41.64
CA SER A 23 -5.32 12.68 -40.76
C SER A 23 -4.84 12.90 -39.32
N GLY A 24 -4.82 14.15 -38.88
CA GLY A 24 -4.58 14.51 -37.50
C GLY A 24 -5.82 14.29 -36.62
N PHE A 25 -5.60 14.02 -35.33
CA PHE A 25 -6.66 14.02 -34.33
C PHE A 25 -7.28 15.41 -34.20
N THR A 26 -8.60 15.46 -34.02
CA THR A 26 -9.31 16.72 -33.84
C THR A 26 -9.15 17.23 -32.39
N LEU A 27 -9.14 18.55 -32.19
CA LEU A 27 -9.07 19.14 -30.85
C LEU A 27 -10.28 18.71 -29.99
N ILE A 28 -11.43 18.52 -30.63
CA ILE A 28 -12.65 18.04 -29.97
C ILE A 28 -12.54 16.58 -29.53
N GLU A 29 -11.86 15.70 -30.29
CA GLU A 29 -11.58 14.32 -29.84
C GLU A 29 -10.76 14.33 -28.56
N ILE A 30 -9.69 15.12 -28.54
CA ILE A 30 -8.83 15.20 -27.35
C ILE A 30 -9.60 15.80 -26.17
N MET A 31 -10.47 16.79 -26.40
CA MET A 31 -11.31 17.38 -25.35
C MET A 31 -12.29 16.38 -24.71
N VAL A 32 -12.96 15.55 -25.51
CA VAL A 32 -13.89 14.55 -24.96
C VAL A 32 -13.14 13.46 -24.20
N VAL A 33 -11.98 13.03 -24.71
CA VAL A 33 -11.15 12.02 -24.06
C VAL A 33 -10.66 12.50 -22.68
N ILE A 34 -10.18 13.74 -22.56
CA ILE A 34 -9.73 14.26 -21.26
C ILE A 34 -10.88 14.38 -20.26
N VAL A 35 -12.10 14.69 -20.71
CA VAL A 35 -13.27 14.75 -19.82
C VAL A 35 -13.61 13.36 -19.27
N ILE A 36 -13.61 12.33 -20.12
CA ILE A 36 -13.87 10.96 -19.69
C ILE A 36 -12.79 10.49 -18.72
N ILE A 37 -11.51 10.70 -19.04
CA ILE A 37 -10.39 10.35 -18.15
C ILE A 37 -10.52 11.10 -16.81
N GLY A 38 -10.94 12.37 -16.82
CA GLY A 38 -11.17 13.16 -15.61
C GLY A 38 -12.23 12.57 -14.69
N ILE A 39 -13.36 12.10 -15.24
CA ILE A 39 -14.43 11.45 -14.46
C ILE A 39 -13.93 10.13 -13.87
N LEU A 40 -13.23 9.31 -14.67
CA LEU A 40 -12.70 8.04 -14.20
C LEU A 40 -11.65 8.23 -13.09
N ALA A 41 -10.76 9.22 -13.25
CA ALA A 41 -9.72 9.52 -12.26
C ALA A 41 -10.32 9.95 -10.91
N LEU A 42 -11.40 10.73 -10.91
CA LEU A 42 -12.06 11.20 -9.69
C LEU A 42 -12.56 10.05 -8.81
N ILE A 43 -13.06 8.96 -9.42
CA ILE A 43 -13.54 7.77 -8.71
C ILE A 43 -12.37 6.83 -8.38
N ALA A 44 -11.43 6.66 -9.31
CA ALA A 44 -10.35 5.69 -9.18
C ALA A 44 -9.31 6.07 -8.12
N VAL A 45 -8.91 7.34 -8.03
CA VAL A 45 -7.86 7.79 -7.11
C VAL A 45 -8.17 7.52 -5.63
N PRO A 46 -9.34 7.92 -5.07
CA PRO A 46 -9.63 7.66 -3.66
C PRO A 46 -9.69 6.17 -3.35
N GLN A 47 -10.23 5.36 -4.26
CA GLN A 47 -10.31 3.91 -4.09
C GLN A 47 -8.92 3.24 -4.14
N TYR A 48 -8.08 3.67 -5.09
CA TYR A 48 -6.71 3.16 -5.21
C TYR A 48 -5.88 3.45 -3.96
N ASN A 49 -5.99 4.64 -3.40
CA ASN A 49 -5.26 5.02 -2.18
C ASN A 49 -5.62 4.11 -0.98
N VAL A 50 -6.90 3.78 -0.80
CA VAL A 50 -7.32 2.86 0.28
C VAL A 50 -6.77 1.45 0.04
N PHE A 51 -6.74 0.97 -1.20
CA PHE A 51 -6.17 -0.34 -1.50
C PHE A 51 -4.65 -0.38 -1.32
N ALA A 52 -3.93 0.68 -1.70
CA ALA A 52 -2.51 0.80 -1.44
C ALA A 52 -2.21 0.78 0.07
N GLN A 53 -2.95 1.57 0.85
CA GLN A 53 -2.82 1.61 2.31
C GLN A 53 -3.12 0.26 2.97
N ARG A 54 -4.14 -0.48 2.50
CA ARG A 54 -4.41 -1.86 2.95
C ARG A 54 -3.23 -2.80 2.68
N ALA A 55 -2.63 -2.69 1.50
CA ALA A 55 -1.49 -3.52 1.12
C ALA A 55 -0.28 -3.21 2.02
N GLU A 56 0.00 -1.93 2.28
CA GLU A 56 1.03 -1.51 3.24
C GLU A 56 0.73 -2.01 4.65
N PHE A 57 -0.53 -1.94 5.10
CA PHE A 57 -0.93 -2.42 6.43
C PHE A 57 -0.66 -3.92 6.67
N THR A 58 -0.53 -4.73 5.60
CA THR A 58 -0.17 -6.16 5.73
C THR A 58 1.21 -6.36 6.35
N GLU A 59 2.12 -5.39 6.23
CA GLU A 59 3.40 -5.38 6.93
C GLU A 59 3.17 -5.45 8.45
N LEU A 60 2.33 -4.57 8.99
CA LEU A 60 2.02 -4.52 10.42
C LEU A 60 1.34 -5.81 10.91
N VAL A 61 0.45 -6.38 10.09
CA VAL A 61 -0.20 -7.67 10.38
C VAL A 61 0.83 -8.79 10.45
N SER A 62 1.79 -8.82 9.52
CA SER A 62 2.87 -9.81 9.53
C SER A 62 3.84 -9.63 10.71
N ALA A 63 4.08 -8.38 11.12
CA ALA A 63 4.92 -8.05 12.27
C ALA A 63 4.32 -8.49 13.61
N ALA A 64 3.00 -8.76 13.67
CA ALA A 64 2.35 -9.33 14.85
C ALA A 64 2.64 -10.84 15.06
N ALA A 65 3.01 -11.57 13.99
CA ALA A 65 3.23 -13.01 14.04
C ALA A 65 4.28 -13.47 15.07
N PRO A 66 5.47 -12.86 15.20
CA PRO A 66 6.45 -13.27 16.21
C PRO A 66 5.95 -13.08 17.64
N LEU A 67 5.15 -12.04 17.91
CA LEU A 67 4.56 -11.81 19.23
C LEU A 67 3.46 -12.83 19.53
N ARG A 68 2.66 -13.19 18.54
CA ARG A 68 1.67 -14.26 18.68
C ARG A 68 2.35 -15.57 19.06
N THR A 69 3.41 -15.92 18.35
CA THR A 69 4.19 -17.12 18.65
C THR A 69 4.84 -17.07 20.04
N SER A 70 5.36 -15.92 20.48
CA SER A 70 5.95 -15.82 21.82
C SER A 70 4.91 -16.00 22.93
N VAL A 71 3.71 -15.45 22.77
CA VAL A 71 2.59 -15.66 23.71
C VAL A 71 2.13 -17.12 23.71
N GLU A 72 1.96 -17.75 22.54
CA GLU A 72 1.59 -19.16 22.44
C GLU A 72 2.63 -20.09 23.08
N ILE A 73 3.93 -19.81 22.87
CA ILE A 73 5.02 -20.56 23.51
C ILE A 73 5.00 -20.34 25.04
N ALA A 74 4.76 -19.12 25.51
CA ALA A 74 4.67 -18.83 26.94
C ALA A 74 3.54 -19.65 27.60
N ILE A 75 2.38 -19.72 26.95
CA ILE A 75 1.24 -20.52 27.38
C ILE A 75 1.60 -22.02 27.46
N GLN A 76 2.24 -22.55 26.41
CA GLN A 76 2.55 -23.98 26.33
C GLN A 76 3.68 -24.44 27.26
N THR A 77 4.70 -23.61 27.43
CA THR A 77 5.95 -24.03 28.09
C THR A 77 6.08 -23.54 29.52
N ARG A 78 5.40 -22.46 29.89
CA ARG A 78 5.61 -21.79 31.19
C ARG A 78 4.37 -21.72 32.07
N GLY A 79 3.18 -22.00 31.53
CA GLY A 79 1.96 -22.15 32.30
C GLY A 79 1.55 -20.88 33.06
N PRO A 80 1.20 -19.79 32.37
CA PRO A 80 0.63 -18.60 33.01
C PRO A 80 -0.57 -18.95 33.89
N ALA A 81 -0.73 -18.26 35.01
CA ALA A 81 -1.91 -18.42 35.86
C ALA A 81 -3.17 -17.83 35.21
N ASP A 82 -3.01 -16.73 34.47
CA ASP A 82 -4.05 -15.96 33.81
C ASP A 82 -3.45 -15.16 32.64
N LEU A 83 -4.28 -14.36 31.98
CA LEU A 83 -3.84 -13.49 30.90
C LEU A 83 -2.92 -12.37 31.38
N ASP A 84 -3.08 -11.88 32.62
CA ASP A 84 -2.28 -10.79 33.19
C ASP A 84 -0.81 -11.19 33.36
N ALA A 85 -0.54 -12.49 33.52
CA ALA A 85 0.82 -13.02 33.51
C ALA A 85 1.54 -12.89 32.14
N LEU A 86 0.83 -12.55 31.05
CA LEU A 86 1.37 -12.50 29.69
C LEU A 86 1.75 -11.08 29.22
N ASP A 87 2.17 -10.22 30.14
CA ASP A 87 2.62 -8.86 29.81
C ASP A 87 3.97 -8.80 29.06
N GLY A 88 4.08 -7.83 28.18
CA GLY A 88 5.32 -7.49 27.48
C GLY A 88 6.41 -7.07 28.46
N GLY A 89 7.64 -7.51 28.21
CA GLY A 89 8.78 -7.24 29.09
C GLY A 89 8.94 -8.25 30.21
N ALA A 90 8.02 -9.21 30.36
CA ALA A 90 8.22 -10.42 31.16
C ALA A 90 9.22 -11.40 30.50
N VAL A 91 10.37 -10.92 30.00
CA VAL A 91 11.32 -11.72 29.21
C VAL A 91 11.86 -12.90 30.02
N ALA A 92 12.19 -12.68 31.29
CA ALA A 92 12.68 -13.74 32.18
C ALA A 92 11.60 -14.77 32.55
N ALA A 93 10.37 -14.31 32.80
CA ALA A 93 9.26 -15.17 33.24
C ALA A 93 8.55 -15.85 32.07
N MET A 94 8.19 -15.10 31.02
CA MET A 94 7.35 -15.53 29.89
C MET A 94 8.03 -15.52 28.51
N GLY A 95 9.15 -14.81 28.35
CA GLY A 95 9.87 -14.76 27.07
C GLY A 95 9.19 -13.87 26.04
N ILE A 96 8.27 -13.03 26.50
CA ILE A 96 7.55 -12.06 25.70
C ILE A 96 8.42 -10.79 25.61
N PRO A 97 8.72 -10.30 24.39
CA PRO A 97 9.51 -9.08 24.19
C PRO A 97 8.92 -7.87 24.95
N ALA A 98 9.79 -6.92 25.27
CA ALA A 98 9.36 -5.64 25.86
C ALA A 98 8.54 -4.80 24.88
N THR A 99 7.69 -3.94 25.43
CA THR A 99 6.92 -2.95 24.68
C THR A 99 7.84 -2.05 23.84
N VAL A 100 7.51 -1.89 22.57
CA VAL A 100 8.13 -0.93 21.66
C VAL A 100 7.15 0.21 21.44
N VAL A 101 7.57 1.43 21.73
CA VAL A 101 6.75 2.62 21.47
C VAL A 101 6.87 2.98 19.99
N ALA A 102 5.74 3.22 19.33
CA ALA A 102 5.73 3.65 17.94
C ALA A 102 6.50 4.97 17.78
N ALA A 103 7.38 5.02 16.79
CA ALA A 103 8.18 6.19 16.43
C ALA A 103 8.10 6.42 14.91
N ALA A 104 8.80 7.42 14.37
CA ALA A 104 8.68 7.80 12.96
C ALA A 104 9.06 6.68 11.96
N SER A 105 9.92 5.74 12.37
CA SER A 105 10.43 4.66 11.52
C SER A 105 10.32 3.28 12.19
N VAL A 106 9.51 3.18 13.25
CA VAL A 106 9.39 1.96 14.07
C VAL A 106 7.93 1.77 14.43
N HIS A 107 7.39 0.60 14.08
CA HIS A 107 6.06 0.19 14.54
C HIS A 107 6.05 -0.05 16.04
N GLY A 108 4.98 0.37 16.70
CA GLY A 108 4.76 0.08 18.10
C GLY A 108 4.30 -1.36 18.31
N SER A 109 4.73 -1.96 19.41
CA SER A 109 4.24 -3.25 19.87
C SER A 109 4.01 -3.21 21.37
N LEU A 110 2.89 -3.74 21.80
CA LEU A 110 2.52 -3.89 23.20
C LEU A 110 1.89 -5.26 23.37
N VAL A 111 2.28 -5.99 24.41
CA VAL A 111 1.52 -7.14 24.88
C VAL A 111 1.05 -6.80 26.28
N ALA A 112 -0.25 -6.77 26.49
CA ALA A 112 -0.86 -6.46 27.78
C ALA A 112 -1.99 -7.46 28.03
N ASN A 113 -1.93 -8.17 29.14
CA ASN A 113 -2.86 -9.24 29.49
C ASN A 113 -3.04 -10.25 28.31
N GLY A 114 -1.92 -10.62 27.67
CA GLY A 114 -1.91 -11.49 26.48
C GLY A 114 -2.47 -10.88 25.19
N VAL A 115 -3.07 -9.68 25.25
CA VAL A 115 -3.53 -8.95 24.06
C VAL A 115 -2.35 -8.29 23.38
N ILE A 116 -2.13 -8.66 22.12
CA ILE A 116 -1.06 -8.08 21.30
C ILE A 116 -1.66 -6.88 20.58
N THR A 117 -1.06 -5.71 20.76
CA THR A 117 -1.40 -4.47 20.07
C THR A 117 -0.21 -4.01 19.26
N MET A 118 -0.34 -4.07 17.94
CA MET A 118 0.60 -3.44 17.01
C MET A 118 0.07 -2.06 16.64
N THR A 119 0.96 -1.06 16.58
CA THR A 119 0.63 0.32 16.20
C THR A 119 1.47 0.74 15.02
N TRP A 120 0.85 1.26 13.96
CA TRP A 120 1.60 1.81 12.83
C TRP A 120 2.51 2.95 13.29
N GLN A 121 3.65 3.08 12.62
CA GLN A 121 4.68 4.06 12.95
C GLN A 121 4.15 5.50 12.84
N ALA A 122 4.73 6.44 13.58
CA ALA A 122 4.33 7.85 13.57
C ALA A 122 4.98 8.59 12.38
N ASP A 123 4.75 8.10 11.16
CA ASP A 123 5.39 8.55 9.91
C ASP A 123 4.63 9.69 9.20
N GLY A 124 3.47 10.10 9.72
CA GLY A 124 2.60 11.10 9.11
C GLY A 124 1.79 10.58 7.92
N SER A 125 1.84 9.28 7.62
CA SER A 125 0.95 8.64 6.65
C SER A 125 -0.48 8.57 7.20
N PRO A 126 -1.49 8.30 6.35
CA PRO A 126 -2.85 8.02 6.79
C PRO A 126 -2.97 6.78 7.71
N LEU A 127 -1.93 5.94 7.75
CA LEU A 127 -1.86 4.78 8.62
C LEU A 127 -1.31 5.11 10.01
N ALA A 128 -0.68 6.28 10.21
CA ALA A 128 -0.05 6.65 11.47
C ALA A 128 -0.99 6.50 12.67
N GLY A 129 -0.56 5.71 13.66
CA GLY A 129 -1.33 5.44 14.87
C GLY A 129 -2.48 4.44 14.72
N ILE A 130 -2.73 3.89 13.53
CA ILE A 130 -3.70 2.80 13.36
C ILE A 130 -3.19 1.56 14.11
N THR A 131 -4.10 0.89 14.82
CA THR A 131 -3.79 -0.28 15.63
C THR A 131 -4.38 -1.57 15.05
N TYR A 132 -3.59 -2.63 15.15
CA TYR A 132 -4.00 -4.01 14.89
C TYR A 132 -3.89 -4.79 16.21
N THR A 133 -4.99 -5.37 16.68
CA THR A 133 -5.00 -6.12 17.94
C THR A 133 -5.30 -7.59 17.70
N LEU A 134 -4.57 -8.47 18.39
CA LEU A 134 -4.89 -9.88 18.52
C LEU A 134 -5.23 -10.17 19.97
N THR A 135 -6.48 -10.56 20.22
CA THR A 135 -6.97 -10.91 21.56
C THR A 135 -7.08 -12.43 21.68
N PRO A 136 -6.38 -13.07 22.63
CA PRO A 136 -6.52 -14.49 22.86
C PRO A 136 -7.85 -14.79 23.56
N ASN A 137 -8.47 -15.93 23.26
CA ASN A 137 -9.70 -16.39 23.93
C ASN A 137 -9.43 -16.97 25.33
N GLY A 138 -8.16 -17.10 25.73
CA GLY A 138 -7.74 -17.60 27.02
C GLY A 138 -6.33 -18.19 26.97
N ILE A 139 -5.97 -18.94 28.02
CA ILE A 139 -4.65 -19.57 28.20
C ILE A 139 -4.68 -21.09 28.01
N VAL A 140 -5.82 -21.66 27.59
CA VAL A 140 -5.96 -23.10 27.38
C VAL A 140 -5.76 -23.42 25.89
N PRO A 141 -4.74 -24.21 25.51
CA PRO A 141 -4.56 -24.62 24.13
C PRO A 141 -5.74 -25.47 23.61
N PRO A 142 -6.16 -25.31 22.33
CA PRO A 142 -5.64 -24.36 21.35
C PRO A 142 -6.15 -22.92 21.60
N VAL A 143 -5.22 -21.96 21.59
CA VAL A 143 -5.54 -20.54 21.75
C VAL A 143 -6.11 -20.01 20.44
N ALA A 144 -7.36 -19.55 20.49
CA ALA A 144 -7.99 -18.83 19.38
C ALA A 144 -7.74 -17.33 19.53
N TRP A 145 -7.57 -16.65 18.39
CA TRP A 145 -7.26 -15.22 18.36
C TRP A 145 -8.33 -14.46 17.61
N VAL A 146 -8.81 -13.38 18.22
CA VAL A 146 -9.77 -12.45 17.63
C VAL A 146 -9.01 -11.22 17.15
N VAL A 147 -9.16 -10.90 15.86
CA VAL A 147 -8.62 -9.68 15.26
C VAL A 147 -9.50 -8.50 15.66
N GLY A 148 -8.86 -7.37 15.97
CA GLY A 148 -9.52 -6.12 16.29
C GLY A 148 -8.59 -4.91 16.13
N GLY A 149 -8.93 -3.82 16.80
CA GLY A 149 -8.18 -2.55 16.75
C GLY A 149 -8.87 -1.51 15.88
N THR A 150 -8.22 -0.36 15.72
CA THR A 150 -8.79 0.73 14.91
C THR A 150 -8.75 0.41 13.41
N CYS A 151 -7.96 -0.57 12.99
CA CYS A 151 -7.93 -1.03 11.60
C CYS A 151 -9.27 -1.58 11.10
N VAL A 152 -10.13 -2.13 11.98
CA VAL A 152 -11.47 -2.63 11.59
C VAL A 152 -12.39 -1.49 11.16
N ALA A 153 -12.39 -0.41 11.94
CA ALA A 153 -13.19 0.78 11.63
C ALA A 153 -12.64 1.51 10.39
N ALA A 154 -11.32 1.52 10.23
CA ALA A 154 -10.65 2.09 9.06
C ALA A 154 -10.69 1.15 7.83
N ASN A 155 -11.26 -0.05 7.97
CA ASN A 155 -11.36 -1.04 6.92
C ASN A 155 -9.97 -1.40 6.36
N PHE A 156 -8.94 -1.51 7.19
CA PHE A 156 -7.60 -2.02 6.81
C PHE A 156 -7.40 -3.48 7.20
N CYS A 157 -8.15 -3.90 8.21
CA CYS A 157 -8.45 -5.25 8.65
C CYS A 157 -9.99 -5.27 8.92
#